data_AF-A0AAV5GQ88-F1
#
_entry.id   AF-A0AAV5GQ88-F1
#
_cell.length_a   1.000
_cell.length_b   1.000
_cell.length_c   1.000
_cell.angle_alpha   90.00
_cell.angle_beta   90.00
_cell.angle_gamma   90.00
#
_symmetry.space_group_name_H-M   'P 1'
#
loop_
_entity.id
_entity.type
_entity.pdbx_description
1 polymer ?
#
loop_
_entity_poly.entity_id
_entity_poly.type
_entity_poly.pdbx_seq_one_letter_code
_entity_poly.pdbx_strand_id
1 'polypeptide(L)'
;MASNSQDRRSVPLDKRLIETVRRYWDLGFISFGGPGVHVVILRKRFVDRLKWVDETTFTDLFSLGNALPGPGSTQLAFSLALVRNGTLAGFLAFLLWSLPGAAGMAALGAGVRDFPERLPPIVLALLTGLNAAAVGLIALAAYQLSKAAITDSITRLLVLGSASFGICYHAPWMYPVLVVAGGLSTLVYDVGSRRLASYKLRRARAPVGSTPSNVTTEALSVNAHSQDIELEPIESKRTVAAGDDQHRRAIADEAVPDRSTSLMVLNRKLAIVSGTLFAVFIVVIIVVRSQLDDPPRALDFFTNMVIAGVIIFGGGPVVVPLLRGYTVDNGWVESRDFLLGFAILQAFPGPNFNFAVYLGVLSLPSNPALGAVLGWLGIFSPGILLKLALLPLYHTWRKHAVAVSVLRGLNAAAVGLVYTAVWQLFLVGYIYTSSNPSATSSSASMSGPLTSDPFWGVVASAAFVASQWFKAPPAVTIAGGALAGMAWFGVVGEAGVTRQQLW
;
A
#
# COMPACT_ATOMS: atom_id res chain seq x y z
N MET A 1 -30.33 -16.61 16.49
CA MET A 1 -31.18 -16.20 15.34
C MET A 1 -30.30 -16.07 14.10
N ALA A 2 -30.32 -17.10 13.26
CA ALA A 2 -29.62 -17.16 11.99
C ALA A 2 -30.26 -16.16 11.02
N SER A 3 -29.52 -15.14 10.54
CA SER A 3 -30.05 -14.25 9.53
C SER A 3 -29.97 -14.94 8.17
N ASN A 4 -31.15 -15.34 7.69
CA ASN A 4 -31.42 -15.70 6.31
C ASN A 4 -30.65 -14.84 5.31
N SER A 5 -30.23 -15.49 4.23
CA SER A 5 -29.70 -14.95 2.97
C SER A 5 -30.72 -14.08 2.21
N GLN A 6 -31.45 -13.21 2.91
CA GLN A 6 -32.29 -12.20 2.28
C GLN A 6 -31.39 -11.25 1.48
N ASP A 7 -31.71 -11.09 0.19
CA ASP A 7 -31.10 -10.07 -0.66
C ASP A 7 -31.22 -8.72 0.06
N ARG A 8 -30.07 -8.17 0.49
CA ARG A 8 -30.03 -6.91 1.25
C ARG A 8 -30.54 -5.72 0.45
N ARG A 9 -30.77 -5.87 -0.87
CA ARG A 9 -31.50 -4.89 -1.68
C ARG A 9 -32.94 -4.70 -1.23
N SER A 10 -33.54 -5.68 -0.54
CA SER A 10 -34.89 -5.57 0.04
C SER A 10 -34.96 -4.67 1.28
N VAL A 11 -33.82 -4.37 1.91
CA VAL A 11 -33.77 -3.46 3.07
C VAL A 11 -33.85 -2.01 2.57
N PRO A 12 -34.73 -1.17 3.15
CA PRO A 12 -34.82 0.25 2.85
C PRO A 12 -33.47 0.97 2.94
N LEU A 13 -33.23 1.92 2.03
CA LEU A 13 -31.95 2.62 1.88
C LEU A 13 -31.55 3.37 3.16
N ASP A 14 -32.50 4.05 3.80
CA ASP A 14 -32.33 4.77 5.07
C ASP A 14 -31.74 3.86 6.16
N LYS A 15 -32.30 2.65 6.34
CA LYS A 15 -31.81 1.68 7.33
C LYS A 15 -30.39 1.23 7.03
N ARG A 16 -30.03 1.07 5.76
CA ARG A 16 -28.68 0.69 5.31
C ARG A 16 -27.67 1.81 5.55
N LEU A 17 -28.06 3.06 5.31
CA LEU A 17 -27.22 4.22 5.58
C LEU A 17 -27.03 4.42 7.09
N ILE A 18 -28.08 4.30 7.90
CA ILE A 18 -27.99 4.37 9.37
C ILE A 18 -27.08 3.25 9.92
N GLU A 19 -27.21 2.02 9.40
CA GLU A 19 -26.29 0.93 9.77
C GLU A 19 -24.84 1.30 9.43
N THR A 20 -24.60 1.89 8.27
CA THR A 20 -23.27 2.32 7.83
C THR A 20 -22.70 3.38 8.78
N VAL A 21 -23.46 4.44 9.09
CA VAL A 21 -23.05 5.47 10.06
C VAL A 21 -22.67 4.83 11.39
N ARG A 22 -23.56 4.00 11.96
CA ARG A 22 -23.36 3.39 13.27
C ARG A 22 -22.11 2.50 13.33
N ARG A 23 -21.68 1.89 12.23
CA ARG A 23 -20.51 0.99 12.19
C ARG A 23 -19.21 1.64 11.73
N TYR A 24 -19.28 2.83 11.11
CA TYR A 24 -18.13 3.57 10.59
C TYR A 24 -17.76 4.84 11.34
N TRP A 25 -18.68 5.46 12.10
CA TRP A 25 -18.47 6.81 12.65
C TRP A 25 -17.18 6.96 13.48
N ASP A 26 -16.80 5.93 14.23
CA ASP A 26 -15.62 5.93 15.10
C ASP A 26 -14.33 5.58 14.35
N LEU A 27 -14.41 4.94 13.19
CA LEU A 27 -13.23 4.47 12.46
C LEU A 27 -12.29 5.61 12.06
N GLY A 28 -12.81 6.78 11.69
CA GLY A 28 -12.00 7.96 11.37
C GLY A 28 -11.24 8.53 12.58
N PHE A 29 -11.63 8.19 13.81
CA PHE A 29 -11.00 8.67 15.04
C PHE A 29 -10.07 7.65 15.69
N ILE A 30 -10.29 6.35 15.46
CA ILE A 30 -9.56 5.27 16.15
C ILE A 30 -8.57 4.50 15.27
N SER A 31 -8.60 4.71 13.95
CA SER A 31 -7.75 3.96 13.02
C SER A 31 -6.35 4.55 12.95
N PHE A 32 -5.56 4.35 13.99
CA PHE A 32 -4.15 4.75 14.04
C PHE A 32 -3.24 3.68 13.43
N GLY A 33 -2.07 4.10 12.96
CA GLY A 33 -0.98 3.17 12.62
C GLY A 33 -0.88 2.76 11.16
N GLY A 34 -1.56 3.46 10.27
CA GLY A 34 -1.35 3.35 8.83
C GLY A 34 -1.95 2.08 8.20
N PRO A 35 -1.67 1.84 6.90
CA PRO A 35 -2.43 0.90 6.08
C PRO A 35 -2.48 -0.53 6.60
N GLY A 36 -1.36 -1.07 7.09
CA GLY A 36 -1.31 -2.44 7.63
C GLY A 36 -2.22 -2.62 8.85
N VAL A 37 -2.21 -1.64 9.77
CA VAL A 37 -3.07 -1.66 10.94
C VAL A 37 -4.53 -1.45 10.56
N HIS A 38 -4.82 -0.58 9.58
CA HIS A 38 -6.19 -0.37 9.09
C HIS A 38 -6.82 -1.67 8.58
N VAL A 39 -6.07 -2.48 7.82
CA VAL A 39 -6.54 -3.78 7.33
C VAL A 39 -6.92 -4.71 8.49
N VAL A 40 -6.07 -4.77 9.54
CA VAL A 40 -6.36 -5.57 10.74
C VAL A 40 -7.59 -5.06 11.49
N ILE A 41 -7.73 -3.74 11.65
CA ILE A 41 -8.90 -3.11 12.29
C ILE A 41 -10.18 -3.44 11.52
N LEU A 42 -10.15 -3.28 10.19
CA LEU A 42 -11.28 -3.56 9.30
C LEU A 42 -11.62 -5.06 9.31
N ARG A 43 -10.63 -5.95 9.27
CA ARG A 43 -10.84 -7.41 9.37
C ARG A 43 -11.51 -7.78 10.68
N LYS A 44 -10.94 -7.36 11.81
CA LYS A 44 -11.47 -7.65 13.16
C LYS A 44 -12.90 -7.14 13.32
N ARG A 45 -13.23 -6.00 12.71
CA ARG A 45 -14.56 -5.42 12.80
C ARG A 45 -15.56 -6.09 11.87
N PHE A 46 -15.26 -6.14 10.57
CA PHE A 46 -16.22 -6.51 9.54
C PHE A 46 -16.26 -8.00 9.23
N VAL A 47 -15.18 -8.74 9.52
CA VAL A 47 -15.14 -10.20 9.41
C VAL A 47 -15.45 -10.83 10.77
N ASP A 48 -14.60 -10.60 11.78
CA ASP A 48 -14.68 -11.37 13.04
C ASP A 48 -15.89 -10.97 13.90
N ARG A 49 -16.09 -9.67 14.16
CA ARG A 49 -17.16 -9.18 15.06
C ARG A 49 -18.52 -9.05 14.38
N LEU A 50 -18.61 -8.27 13.30
CA LEU A 50 -19.88 -7.94 12.65
C LEU A 50 -20.34 -8.99 11.65
N LYS A 51 -19.41 -9.84 11.15
CA LYS A 51 -19.68 -10.86 10.12
C LYS A 51 -20.43 -10.27 8.92
N TRP A 52 -20.01 -9.08 8.48
CA TRP A 52 -20.55 -8.40 7.30
C TRP A 52 -20.13 -9.11 6.00
N VAL A 53 -18.90 -9.63 5.98
CA VAL A 53 -18.29 -10.37 4.89
C VAL A 53 -17.50 -11.54 5.46
N ASP A 54 -17.30 -12.59 4.65
CA ASP A 54 -16.45 -13.73 4.98
C ASP A 54 -14.97 -13.46 4.65
N GLU A 55 -14.07 -14.37 5.06
CA GLU A 55 -12.63 -14.23 4.84
C GLU A 55 -12.27 -14.16 3.36
N THR A 56 -12.97 -14.95 2.52
CA THR A 56 -12.78 -14.97 1.08
C THR A 56 -13.12 -13.63 0.46
N THR A 57 -14.31 -13.08 0.73
CA THR A 57 -14.69 -11.74 0.24
C THR A 57 -13.74 -10.67 0.77
N PHE A 58 -13.35 -10.73 2.04
CA PHE A 58 -12.44 -9.73 2.60
C PHE A 58 -11.09 -9.74 1.87
N THR A 59 -10.51 -10.93 1.69
CA THR A 59 -9.26 -11.13 0.96
C THR A 59 -9.39 -10.66 -0.47
N ASP A 60 -10.51 -10.96 -1.13
CA ASP A 60 -10.83 -10.52 -2.49
C ASP A 60 -10.86 -8.99 -2.63
N LEU A 61 -11.55 -8.31 -1.72
CA LEU A 61 -11.63 -6.85 -1.69
C LEU A 61 -10.29 -6.20 -1.41
N PHE A 62 -9.50 -6.80 -0.52
CA PHE A 62 -8.16 -6.37 -0.17
C PHE A 62 -7.17 -6.55 -1.33
N SER A 63 -7.14 -7.73 -1.95
CA SER A 63 -6.34 -8.02 -3.15
C SER A 63 -6.68 -7.05 -4.28
N LEU A 64 -7.97 -6.81 -4.53
CA LEU A 64 -8.39 -5.80 -5.49
C LEU A 64 -7.95 -4.38 -5.08
N GLY A 65 -7.91 -4.07 -3.78
CA GLY A 65 -7.47 -2.77 -3.29
C GLY A 65 -5.98 -2.52 -3.49
N ASN A 66 -5.17 -3.57 -3.45
CA ASN A 66 -3.73 -3.46 -3.71
C ASN A 66 -3.40 -3.47 -5.21
N ALA A 67 -4.23 -4.16 -6.00
CA ALA A 67 -4.09 -4.28 -7.45
C ALA A 67 -4.45 -3.00 -8.22
N LEU A 68 -5.30 -2.14 -7.64
CA LEU A 68 -5.77 -0.92 -8.29
C LEU A 68 -5.04 0.30 -7.75
N PRO A 69 -4.82 1.32 -8.58
CA PRO A 69 -4.30 2.57 -8.10
C PRO A 69 -5.27 3.24 -7.13
N GLY A 70 -4.70 3.84 -6.08
CA GLY A 70 -5.36 4.59 -5.03
C GLY A 70 -5.05 4.05 -3.63
N PRO A 71 -5.47 4.79 -2.59
CA PRO A 71 -5.23 4.42 -1.19
C PRO A 71 -5.84 3.07 -0.77
N GLY A 72 -5.03 2.01 -0.70
CA GLY A 72 -5.51 0.63 -0.47
C GLY A 72 -6.44 0.42 0.73
N SER A 73 -6.09 0.96 1.91
CA SER A 73 -6.95 0.83 3.12
C SER A 73 -8.27 1.60 2.99
N THR A 74 -8.28 2.73 2.29
CA THR A 74 -9.49 3.51 2.02
C THR A 74 -10.37 2.80 1.01
N GLN A 75 -9.77 2.23 -0.05
CA GLN A 75 -10.50 1.41 -1.01
C GLN A 75 -11.11 0.17 -0.36
N LEU A 76 -10.41 -0.47 0.58
CA LEU A 76 -10.94 -1.59 1.35
C LEU A 76 -12.14 -1.14 2.20
N ALA A 77 -11.99 -0.07 3.00
CA ALA A 77 -13.05 0.49 3.83
C ALA A 77 -14.30 0.86 3.01
N PHE A 78 -14.09 1.54 1.87
CA PHE A 78 -15.15 1.88 0.90
C PHE A 78 -15.83 0.64 0.35
N SER A 79 -15.04 -0.35 -0.10
CA SER A 79 -15.57 -1.55 -0.74
C SER A 79 -16.39 -2.43 0.22
N LEU A 80 -16.01 -2.52 1.50
CA LEU A 80 -16.75 -3.26 2.53
C LEU A 80 -18.16 -2.69 2.74
N ALA A 81 -18.27 -1.37 2.85
CA ALA A 81 -19.57 -0.71 2.94
C ALA A 81 -20.36 -0.83 1.64
N LEU A 82 -19.68 -0.74 0.51
CA LEU A 82 -20.31 -0.82 -0.80
C LEU A 82 -20.91 -2.21 -1.07
N VAL A 83 -20.18 -3.31 -0.82
CA VAL A 83 -20.72 -4.66 -1.06
C VAL A 83 -21.86 -5.01 -0.11
N ARG A 84 -21.86 -4.42 1.09
CA ARG A 84 -22.88 -4.64 2.12
C ARG A 84 -24.13 -3.79 1.91
N ASN A 85 -23.94 -2.49 1.73
CA ASN A 85 -24.97 -1.46 1.83
C ASN A 85 -25.12 -0.61 0.55
N GLY A 86 -24.38 -0.92 -0.51
CA GLY A 86 -24.50 -0.29 -1.81
C GLY A 86 -23.64 0.96 -1.97
N THR A 87 -23.73 1.57 -3.15
CA THR A 87 -22.82 2.65 -3.58
C THR A 87 -22.86 3.88 -2.68
N LEU A 88 -24.07 4.36 -2.33
CA LEU A 88 -24.23 5.50 -1.42
C LEU A 88 -23.63 5.23 -0.03
N ALA A 89 -23.77 4.01 0.48
CA ALA A 89 -23.14 3.61 1.73
C ALA A 89 -21.61 3.55 1.61
N GLY A 90 -21.07 3.15 0.45
CA GLY A 90 -19.65 3.25 0.15
C GLY A 90 -19.13 4.69 0.30
N PHE A 91 -19.79 5.66 -0.34
CA PHE A 91 -19.42 7.07 -0.22
C PHE A 91 -19.57 7.60 1.20
N LEU A 92 -20.67 7.26 1.89
CA LEU A 92 -20.87 7.64 3.29
C LEU A 92 -19.79 7.07 4.21
N ALA A 93 -19.42 5.80 4.02
CA ALA A 93 -18.33 5.17 4.74
C ALA A 93 -16.99 5.86 4.46
N PHE A 94 -16.71 6.24 3.22
CA PHE A 94 -15.51 7.01 2.87
C PHE A 94 -15.46 8.37 3.57
N LEU A 95 -16.58 9.10 3.60
CA LEU A 95 -16.67 10.38 4.30
C LEU A 95 -16.41 10.22 5.80
N LEU A 96 -17.08 9.27 6.46
CA LEU A 96 -16.90 9.01 7.90
C LEU A 96 -15.48 8.53 8.24
N TRP A 97 -14.88 7.76 7.33
CA TRP A 97 -13.52 7.23 7.46
C TRP A 97 -12.45 8.32 7.28
N SER A 98 -12.63 9.23 6.32
CA SER A 98 -11.58 10.16 5.90
C SER A 98 -11.73 11.56 6.47
N LEU A 99 -12.95 12.09 6.63
CA LEU A 99 -13.18 13.49 7.02
C LEU A 99 -12.61 13.88 8.39
N PRO A 100 -12.70 13.06 9.46
CA PRO A 100 -12.12 13.44 10.75
C PRO A 100 -10.61 13.68 10.66
N GLY A 101 -9.88 12.76 10.03
CA GLY A 101 -8.45 12.92 9.79
C GLY A 101 -8.16 14.07 8.81
N ALA A 102 -8.98 14.29 7.79
CA ALA A 102 -8.82 15.39 6.85
C ALA A 102 -8.99 16.75 7.53
N ALA A 103 -10.00 16.89 8.39
CA ALA A 103 -10.23 18.10 9.18
C ALA A 103 -9.06 18.38 10.13
N GLY A 104 -8.55 17.35 10.80
CA GLY A 104 -7.39 17.49 11.67
C GLY A 104 -6.10 17.83 10.90
N MET A 105 -5.87 17.26 9.72
CA MET A 105 -4.75 17.64 8.85
C MET A 105 -4.90 19.05 8.28
N ALA A 106 -6.12 19.49 7.96
CA ALA A 106 -6.40 20.87 7.55
C ALA A 106 -6.11 21.86 8.69
N ALA A 107 -6.55 21.54 9.92
CA ALA A 107 -6.27 22.35 11.10
C ALA A 107 -4.76 22.42 11.39
N LEU A 108 -4.05 21.29 11.26
CA LEU A 108 -2.60 21.25 11.38
C LEU A 108 -1.93 22.16 10.32
N GLY A 109 -2.37 22.08 9.07
CA GLY A 109 -1.84 22.91 7.98
C GLY A 109 -2.11 24.40 8.21
N ALA A 110 -3.27 24.75 8.76
CA ALA A 110 -3.59 26.11 9.13
C ALA A 110 -2.65 26.60 10.25
N GLY A 111 -2.42 25.77 11.27
CA GLY A 111 -1.50 26.10 12.36
C GLY A 111 -0.07 26.30 11.90
N VAL A 112 0.46 25.42 11.04
CA VAL A 112 1.86 25.47 10.58
C VAL A 112 2.20 26.76 9.81
N ARG A 113 1.22 27.37 9.13
CA ARG A 113 1.43 28.64 8.43
C ARG A 113 1.83 29.80 9.34
N ASP A 114 1.38 29.75 10.59
CA ASP A 114 1.63 30.79 11.59
C ASP A 114 2.88 30.47 12.44
N PHE A 115 3.57 29.35 12.19
CA PHE A 115 4.79 29.02 12.91
C PHE A 115 5.95 29.94 12.50
N PRO A 116 6.76 30.42 13.46
CA PRO A 116 7.94 31.22 13.15
C PRO A 116 8.89 30.49 12.20
N GLU A 117 9.56 31.24 11.32
CA GLU A 117 10.61 30.70 10.42
C GLU A 117 11.74 30.03 11.20
N ARG A 118 12.04 30.52 12.41
CA ARG A 118 13.04 29.95 13.33
C ARG A 118 12.37 29.12 14.43
N LEU A 119 12.52 27.81 14.32
CA LEU A 119 12.17 26.89 15.40
C LEU A 119 13.33 26.82 16.42
N PRO A 120 13.04 26.65 17.72
CA PRO A 120 14.07 26.37 18.71
C PRO A 120 14.91 25.13 18.32
N PRO A 121 16.24 25.13 18.57
CA PRO A 121 17.13 23.99 18.30
C PRO A 121 16.61 22.64 18.76
N ILE A 122 16.03 22.58 19.96
CA ILE A 122 15.42 21.37 20.53
C ILE A 122 14.26 20.84 19.69
N VAL A 123 13.48 21.71 19.06
CA VAL A 123 12.36 21.33 18.20
C VAL A 123 12.88 20.70 16.91
N LEU A 124 13.99 21.20 16.35
CA LEU A 124 14.61 20.60 15.16
C LEU A 124 15.11 19.18 15.43
N ALA A 125 15.70 18.94 16.60
CA ALA A 125 16.13 17.61 17.02
C ALA A 125 14.93 16.69 17.28
N LEU A 126 13.86 17.18 17.92
CA LEU A 126 12.60 16.47 18.08
C LEU A 126 12.02 16.04 16.73
N LEU A 127 11.93 16.97 15.77
CA LEU A 127 11.41 16.71 14.42
C LEU A 127 12.29 15.71 13.65
N THR A 128 13.61 15.81 13.78
CA THR A 128 14.53 14.83 13.21
C THR A 128 14.29 13.43 13.78
N GLY A 129 14.12 13.32 15.11
CA GLY A 129 13.78 12.06 15.76
C GLY A 129 12.44 11.47 15.29
N LEU A 130 11.43 12.32 15.11
CA LEU A 130 10.14 11.93 14.52
C LEU A 130 10.32 11.42 13.07
N ASN A 131 11.07 12.14 12.24
CA ASN A 131 11.34 11.75 10.85
C ASN A 131 12.08 10.42 10.78
N ALA A 132 13.12 10.22 11.60
CA ALA A 132 13.87 8.98 11.65
C ALA A 132 12.96 7.79 12.02
N ALA A 133 12.11 7.94 13.03
CA ALA A 133 11.13 6.91 13.38
C ALA A 133 10.10 6.67 12.26
N ALA A 134 9.63 7.72 11.59
CA ALA A 134 8.73 7.60 10.45
C ALA A 134 9.38 6.80 9.30
N VAL A 135 10.65 7.06 8.98
CA VAL A 135 11.41 6.29 7.98
C VAL A 135 11.48 4.81 8.36
N GLY A 136 11.72 4.49 9.64
CA GLY A 136 11.68 3.12 10.16
C GLY A 136 10.34 2.42 9.95
N LEU A 137 9.22 3.11 10.20
CA LEU A 137 7.87 2.58 9.99
C LEU A 137 7.53 2.36 8.51
N ILE A 138 8.07 3.19 7.61
CA ILE A 138 7.87 3.04 6.16
C ILE A 138 8.69 1.87 5.65
N ALA A 139 9.93 1.72 6.14
CA ALA A 139 10.74 0.53 5.88
C ALA A 139 10.02 -0.75 6.34
N LEU A 140 9.31 -0.68 7.47
CA LEU A 140 8.46 -1.77 7.95
C LEU A 140 7.31 -2.08 6.99
N ALA A 141 6.62 -1.05 6.50
CA ALA A 141 5.57 -1.23 5.51
C ALA A 141 6.11 -1.84 4.21
N ALA A 142 7.28 -1.38 3.73
CA ALA A 142 7.96 -1.94 2.56
C ALA A 142 8.26 -3.44 2.74
N TYR A 143 8.79 -3.81 3.91
CA TYR A 143 9.06 -5.19 4.29
C TYR A 143 7.80 -6.07 4.35
N GLN A 144 6.70 -5.56 4.92
CA GLN A 144 5.44 -6.31 4.99
C GLN A 144 4.80 -6.49 3.61
N LEU A 145 4.83 -5.45 2.77
CA LEU A 145 4.32 -5.51 1.41
C LEU A 145 5.15 -6.43 0.52
N SER A 146 6.48 -6.47 0.69
CA SER A 146 7.35 -7.35 -0.09
C SER A 146 7.12 -8.82 0.20
N LYS A 147 6.80 -9.20 1.45
CA LYS A 147 6.36 -10.58 1.76
C LYS A 147 5.09 -10.99 1.01
N ALA A 148 4.17 -10.07 0.80
CA ALA A 148 2.92 -10.35 0.11
C ALA A 148 3.07 -10.29 -1.42
N ALA A 149 3.94 -9.42 -1.94
CA ALA A 149 4.13 -9.20 -3.38
C ALA A 149 5.12 -10.18 -4.02
N ILE A 150 6.13 -10.66 -3.28
CA ILE A 150 7.14 -11.60 -3.78
C ILE A 150 6.58 -13.02 -3.70
N THR A 151 6.12 -13.52 -4.84
CA THR A 151 5.59 -14.89 -4.98
C THR A 151 6.55 -15.85 -5.66
N ASP A 152 7.54 -15.32 -6.40
CA ASP A 152 8.39 -16.07 -7.32
C ASP A 152 9.67 -15.27 -7.67
N SER A 153 10.56 -15.88 -8.46
CA SER A 153 11.83 -15.26 -8.83
C SER A 153 11.68 -13.97 -9.63
N ILE A 154 10.66 -13.84 -10.50
CA ILE A 154 10.48 -12.60 -11.28
C ILE A 154 9.96 -11.48 -10.42
N THR A 155 8.96 -11.73 -9.58
CA THR A 155 8.47 -10.69 -8.67
C THR A 155 9.57 -10.22 -7.72
N ARG A 156 10.46 -11.12 -7.27
CA ARG A 156 11.67 -10.75 -6.52
C ARG A 156 12.61 -9.84 -7.32
N LEU A 157 12.89 -10.18 -8.58
CA LEU A 157 13.72 -9.36 -9.46
C LEU A 157 13.07 -8.01 -9.75
N LEU A 158 11.75 -7.95 -9.91
CA LEU A 158 11.00 -6.71 -10.14
C LEU A 158 11.07 -5.78 -8.92
N VAL A 159 10.89 -6.30 -7.70
CA VAL A 159 11.03 -5.50 -6.47
C VAL A 159 12.43 -4.92 -6.37
N LEU A 160 13.47 -5.74 -6.59
CA LEU A 160 14.86 -5.27 -6.55
C LEU A 160 15.13 -4.25 -7.67
N GLY A 161 14.74 -4.57 -8.90
CA GLY A 161 15.00 -3.77 -10.08
C GLY A 161 14.32 -2.41 -10.04
N SER A 162 13.04 -2.34 -9.65
CA SER A 162 12.35 -1.05 -9.52
C SER A 162 12.87 -0.23 -8.35
N ALA A 163 13.24 -0.86 -7.23
CA ALA A 163 13.88 -0.17 -6.10
C ALA A 163 15.23 0.44 -6.51
N SER A 164 16.12 -0.36 -7.11
CA SER A 164 17.44 0.10 -7.56
C SER A 164 17.32 1.20 -8.61
N PHE A 165 16.45 1.02 -9.61
CA PHE A 165 16.26 2.03 -10.65
C PHE A 165 15.71 3.34 -10.08
N GLY A 166 14.70 3.26 -9.21
CA GLY A 166 14.12 4.45 -8.57
C GLY A 166 15.07 5.16 -7.60
N ILE A 167 16.03 4.45 -7.00
CA ILE A 167 17.08 5.06 -6.18
C ILE A 167 18.08 5.83 -7.04
N CYS A 168 18.46 5.28 -8.20
CA CYS A 168 19.44 5.90 -9.10
C CYS A 168 18.86 7.07 -9.89
N TYR A 169 17.58 7.02 -10.26
CA TYR A 169 16.96 8.02 -11.12
C TYR A 169 15.72 8.63 -10.48
N HIS A 170 15.59 9.95 -10.61
CA HIS A 170 14.49 10.73 -10.03
C HIS A 170 13.71 11.44 -11.14
N ALA A 171 12.60 10.84 -11.59
CA ALA A 171 11.68 11.49 -12.51
C ALA A 171 10.23 11.04 -12.24
N PRO A 172 9.25 11.94 -12.09
CA PRO A 172 7.89 11.56 -11.72
C PRO A 172 7.21 10.60 -12.71
N TRP A 173 7.51 10.72 -14.01
CA TRP A 173 6.96 9.86 -15.06
C TRP A 173 7.47 8.42 -15.01
N MET A 174 8.60 8.17 -14.33
CA MET A 174 9.23 6.87 -14.26
C MET A 174 8.43 5.87 -13.43
N TYR A 175 7.79 6.33 -12.35
CA TYR A 175 7.02 5.46 -11.46
C TYR A 175 5.91 4.68 -12.18
N PRO A 176 4.99 5.32 -12.96
CA PRO A 176 3.98 4.58 -13.71
C PRO A 176 4.60 3.69 -14.79
N VAL A 177 5.70 4.12 -15.43
CA VAL A 177 6.39 3.30 -16.45
C VAL A 177 6.95 2.02 -15.85
N LEU A 178 7.64 2.09 -14.71
CA LEU A 178 8.19 0.93 -14.02
C LEU A 178 7.10 -0.04 -13.55
N VAL A 179 5.98 0.50 -13.04
CA VAL A 179 4.83 -0.30 -12.64
C VAL A 179 4.28 -1.07 -13.86
N VAL A 180 3.93 -0.37 -14.94
CA VAL A 180 3.41 -0.99 -16.18
C VAL A 180 4.39 -2.01 -16.76
N ALA A 181 5.69 -1.67 -16.81
CA ALA A 181 6.74 -2.58 -17.27
C ALA A 181 6.82 -3.84 -16.40
N GLY A 182 6.64 -3.71 -15.09
CA GLY A 182 6.55 -4.85 -14.16
C GLY A 182 5.40 -5.79 -14.52
N GLY A 183 4.21 -5.24 -14.79
CA GLY A 183 3.03 -6.01 -15.20
C GLY A 183 3.20 -6.71 -16.55
N LEU A 184 3.86 -6.07 -17.52
CA LEU A 184 4.18 -6.70 -18.81
C LEU A 184 5.24 -7.79 -18.66
N SER A 185 6.23 -7.58 -17.80
CA SER A 185 7.33 -8.54 -17.58
C SER A 185 6.83 -9.88 -17.02
N THR A 186 5.93 -9.86 -16.04
CA THR A 186 5.30 -11.09 -15.53
C THR A 186 4.42 -11.76 -16.57
N LEU A 187 3.70 -11.00 -17.39
CA LEU A 187 2.88 -11.54 -18.47
C LEU A 187 3.72 -12.28 -19.50
N VAL A 188 4.81 -11.68 -19.97
CA VAL A 188 5.74 -12.28 -20.93
C VAL A 188 6.35 -13.56 -20.35
N TYR A 189 6.73 -13.56 -19.08
CA TYR A 189 7.26 -14.74 -18.41
C TYR A 189 6.26 -15.87 -18.26
N ASP A 190 5.01 -15.58 -17.87
CA ASP A 190 3.99 -16.61 -17.69
C ASP A 190 3.57 -17.22 -19.04
N VAL A 191 3.51 -16.40 -20.10
CA VAL A 191 3.26 -16.91 -21.46
C VAL A 191 4.46 -17.72 -21.96
N GLY A 192 5.68 -17.24 -21.73
CA GLY A 192 6.92 -17.92 -22.12
C GLY A 192 7.13 -19.26 -21.40
N SER A 193 6.91 -19.31 -20.09
CA SER A 193 7.02 -20.52 -19.28
C SER A 193 5.98 -21.59 -19.68
N ARG A 194 4.75 -21.18 -20.00
CA ARG A 194 3.72 -22.08 -20.54
C ARG A 194 4.09 -22.64 -21.92
N ARG A 195 4.69 -21.81 -22.79
CA ARG A 195 5.22 -22.25 -24.10
C ARG A 195 6.37 -23.23 -23.94
N LEU A 196 7.31 -22.98 -23.02
CA LEU A 196 8.42 -23.89 -22.73
C LEU A 196 7.93 -25.22 -22.16
N ALA A 197 6.97 -25.20 -21.23
CA ALA A 197 6.39 -26.40 -20.64
C ALA A 197 5.68 -27.26 -21.70
N SER A 198 4.89 -26.64 -22.58
CA SER A 198 4.23 -27.34 -23.69
C SER A 198 5.22 -27.87 -24.74
N TYR A 199 6.33 -27.16 -25.00
CA TYR A 199 7.41 -27.67 -25.85
C TYR A 199 8.12 -28.89 -25.23
N LYS A 200 8.48 -28.84 -23.94
CA LYS A 200 9.09 -29.98 -23.22
C LYS A 200 8.17 -31.19 -23.19
N LEU A 201 6.87 -31.00 -22.96
CA LEU A 201 5.86 -32.06 -23.01
C LEU A 201 5.71 -32.66 -24.42
N ARG A 202 5.74 -31.84 -25.48
CA ARG A 202 5.72 -32.33 -26.87
C ARG A 202 7.00 -33.09 -27.25
N ARG A 203 8.17 -32.66 -26.76
CA ARG A 203 9.44 -33.36 -26.96
C ARG A 203 9.51 -34.68 -26.18
N ALA A 204 8.96 -34.73 -24.97
CA ALA A 204 8.85 -35.97 -24.19
C ALA A 204 7.84 -36.96 -24.79
N ARG A 205 6.85 -36.48 -25.54
CA ARG A 205 5.88 -37.29 -26.31
C ARG A 205 6.31 -37.57 -27.76
N ALA A 206 7.48 -37.07 -28.20
CA ALA A 206 7.98 -37.42 -29.51
C ALA A 206 8.24 -38.94 -29.52
N PRO A 207 7.71 -39.68 -30.51
CA PRO A 207 7.87 -41.12 -30.55
C PRO A 207 9.37 -41.42 -30.67
N VAL A 208 9.92 -42.08 -29.65
CA VAL A 208 11.19 -42.80 -29.80
C VAL A 208 10.95 -43.76 -30.96
N GLY A 209 11.73 -43.60 -32.03
CA GLY A 209 11.60 -44.38 -33.25
C GLY A 209 11.47 -45.86 -32.90
N SER A 210 10.44 -46.49 -33.45
CA SER A 210 10.26 -47.93 -33.42
C SER A 210 11.45 -48.59 -34.12
N THR A 211 12.42 -49.07 -33.37
CA THR A 211 13.34 -50.09 -33.86
C THR A 211 12.60 -51.43 -33.79
N PRO A 212 12.31 -52.11 -34.91
CA PRO A 212 11.76 -53.45 -34.86
C PRO A 212 12.92 -54.42 -34.66
N SER A 213 13.03 -55.03 -33.49
CA SER A 213 13.88 -56.21 -33.33
C SER A 213 13.37 -57.06 -32.18
N ASN A 214 12.74 -58.17 -32.57
CA ASN A 214 12.44 -59.35 -31.78
C ASN A 214 13.64 -59.71 -30.90
N VAL A 215 13.46 -59.82 -29.58
CA VAL A 215 14.27 -60.74 -28.76
C VAL A 215 13.36 -61.36 -27.70
N THR A 216 13.43 -62.68 -27.69
CA THR A 216 12.74 -63.71 -26.93
C THR A 216 12.86 -63.58 -25.42
N THR A 217 11.79 -63.98 -24.74
CA THR A 217 11.76 -64.28 -23.31
C THR A 217 12.56 -65.56 -23.06
N GLU A 218 13.71 -65.48 -22.39
CA GLU A 218 14.31 -66.61 -21.67
C GLU A 218 15.18 -66.11 -20.51
N ALA A 219 15.14 -66.85 -19.41
CA ALA A 219 15.55 -66.46 -18.06
C ALA A 219 17.02 -66.83 -17.73
N LEU A 220 17.46 -66.38 -16.53
CA LEU A 220 18.61 -66.81 -15.69
C LEU A 220 19.95 -66.10 -15.95
N SER A 221 20.34 -65.14 -15.09
CA SER A 221 21.19 -65.26 -13.86
C SER A 221 22.67 -64.89 -14.19
N VAL A 222 23.48 -64.13 -13.44
CA VAL A 222 23.94 -64.21 -12.04
C VAL A 222 24.76 -62.93 -11.67
N ASN A 223 24.64 -62.49 -10.41
CA ASN A 223 25.53 -61.71 -9.51
C ASN A 223 26.66 -60.78 -10.03
N ALA A 224 26.79 -59.60 -9.41
CA ALA A 224 27.82 -59.37 -8.37
C ALA A 224 27.79 -57.95 -7.76
N HIS A 225 27.57 -57.91 -6.44
CA HIS A 225 28.11 -57.00 -5.42
C HIS A 225 28.13 -55.48 -5.60
N SER A 226 27.28 -54.82 -4.81
CA SER A 226 27.70 -53.68 -3.97
C SER A 226 27.04 -53.83 -2.60
N GLN A 227 27.86 -53.95 -1.55
CA GLN A 227 27.49 -54.15 -0.15
C GLN A 227 26.87 -52.91 0.49
N ASP A 228 25.91 -53.19 1.38
CA ASP A 228 25.15 -52.31 2.27
C ASP A 228 25.91 -51.90 3.53
N ILE A 229 25.56 -50.73 4.10
CA ILE A 229 25.50 -50.47 5.55
C ILE A 229 24.21 -49.69 5.88
N GLU A 230 23.21 -50.49 6.26
CA GLU A 230 22.06 -50.39 7.17
C GLU A 230 21.82 -49.17 8.09
N LEU A 231 20.53 -48.84 8.31
CA LEU A 231 19.92 -48.61 9.63
C LEU A 231 18.39 -48.91 9.58
N GLU A 232 17.91 -49.59 10.62
CA GLU A 232 16.70 -50.42 10.75
C GLU A 232 15.29 -49.77 10.60
N PRO A 233 14.24 -50.59 10.34
CA PRO A 233 12.84 -50.20 10.37
C PRO A 233 12.21 -50.34 11.78
N ILE A 234 11.69 -49.24 12.33
CA ILE A 234 10.79 -49.31 13.49
C ILE A 234 9.36 -49.60 13.01
N GLU A 235 8.87 -50.74 13.47
CA GLU A 235 7.51 -51.26 13.37
C GLU A 235 6.47 -50.28 13.96
N SER A 236 5.45 -49.92 13.19
CA SER A 236 4.21 -49.36 13.71
C SER A 236 3.03 -50.11 13.10
N LYS A 237 2.49 -51.03 13.90
CA LYS A 237 1.29 -51.83 13.63
C LYS A 237 0.17 -50.99 13.06
N ARG A 238 -0.17 -51.20 11.79
CA ARG A 238 -1.47 -50.86 11.22
C ARG A 238 -2.37 -52.09 11.31
N THR A 239 -3.10 -52.21 12.40
CA THR A 239 -4.27 -53.09 12.48
C THR A 239 -5.30 -52.59 11.47
N VAL A 240 -5.56 -53.40 10.44
CA VAL A 240 -6.64 -53.19 9.47
C VAL A 240 -7.94 -53.57 10.17
N ALA A 241 -8.65 -52.58 10.71
CA ALA A 241 -10.05 -52.73 11.10
C ALA A 241 -10.92 -52.38 9.88
N ALA A 242 -11.53 -53.40 9.29
CA ALA A 242 -12.56 -53.24 8.27
C ALA A 242 -13.85 -52.73 8.93
N GLY A 243 -14.07 -51.41 8.85
CA GLY A 243 -15.28 -50.80 9.40
C GLY A 243 -15.18 -49.29 9.52
N ASP A 244 -14.88 -48.56 8.44
CA ASP A 244 -14.93 -47.08 8.50
C ASP A 244 -15.16 -46.37 7.16
N ASP A 245 -15.66 -47.07 6.14
CA ASP A 245 -16.01 -46.46 4.86
C ASP A 245 -17.30 -45.62 4.92
N GLN A 246 -18.14 -45.83 5.93
CA GLN A 246 -19.37 -45.07 6.12
C GLN A 246 -19.11 -43.74 6.86
N HIS A 247 -18.11 -43.68 7.74
CA HIS A 247 -17.72 -42.44 8.43
C HIS A 247 -16.85 -41.53 7.53
N ARG A 248 -16.00 -42.09 6.67
CA ARG A 248 -15.28 -41.31 5.65
C ARG A 248 -16.18 -40.70 4.58
N ARG A 249 -17.30 -41.34 4.23
CA ARG A 249 -18.31 -40.75 3.35
C ARG A 249 -19.14 -39.67 4.05
N ALA A 250 -19.44 -39.83 5.33
CA ALA A 250 -20.13 -38.81 6.12
C ALA A 250 -19.30 -37.52 6.31
N ILE A 251 -17.96 -37.63 6.38
CA ILE A 251 -17.05 -36.47 6.48
C ILE A 251 -16.77 -35.84 5.09
N ALA A 252 -16.92 -36.60 4.00
CA ALA A 252 -16.78 -36.07 2.63
C ALA A 252 -18.05 -35.35 2.12
N ASP A 253 -19.21 -35.61 2.72
CA ASP A 253 -20.50 -34.97 2.40
C ASP A 253 -20.84 -33.75 3.26
N GLU A 254 -20.01 -33.39 4.26
CA GLU A 254 -20.05 -32.05 4.84
C GLU A 254 -19.36 -31.08 3.86
N ALA A 255 -20.03 -30.80 2.74
CA ALA A 255 -19.78 -29.62 1.94
C ALA A 255 -19.80 -28.43 2.90
N VAL A 256 -18.62 -27.85 3.16
CA VAL A 256 -18.48 -26.55 3.83
C VAL A 256 -19.50 -25.64 3.15
N PRO A 257 -20.57 -25.20 3.84
CA PRO A 257 -21.62 -24.44 3.18
C PRO A 257 -20.94 -23.25 2.53
N ASP A 258 -21.10 -23.14 1.21
CA ASP A 258 -20.67 -21.98 0.43
C ASP A 258 -21.41 -20.77 1.00
N ARG A 259 -20.82 -20.16 2.03
CA ARG A 259 -21.27 -18.90 2.62
C ARG A 259 -20.86 -17.79 1.68
N SER A 260 -21.24 -17.90 0.40
CA SER A 260 -21.21 -16.78 -0.52
C SER A 260 -22.24 -15.78 -0.01
N THR A 261 -21.76 -14.88 0.85
CA THR A 261 -22.53 -13.73 1.29
C THR A 261 -22.98 -13.06 0.00
N SER A 262 -24.29 -12.95 -0.25
CA SER A 262 -24.81 -12.33 -1.48
C SER A 262 -24.33 -10.88 -1.52
N LEU A 263 -23.18 -10.66 -2.15
CA LEU A 263 -22.58 -9.35 -2.29
C LEU A 263 -23.50 -8.56 -3.19
N MET A 264 -23.73 -7.29 -2.84
CA MET A 264 -24.48 -6.43 -3.73
C MET A 264 -23.64 -6.15 -4.97
N VAL A 265 -23.77 -7.01 -5.99
CA VAL A 265 -23.10 -6.84 -7.27
C VAL A 265 -23.61 -5.53 -7.87
N LEU A 266 -22.68 -4.61 -8.12
CA LEU A 266 -22.98 -3.34 -8.79
C LEU A 266 -23.49 -3.61 -10.20
N ASN A 267 -24.43 -2.77 -10.65
CA ASN A 267 -24.93 -2.85 -12.01
C ASN A 267 -23.79 -2.62 -13.02
N ARG A 268 -23.70 -3.46 -14.07
CA ARG A 268 -22.72 -3.32 -15.15
C ARG A 268 -22.78 -1.94 -15.80
N LYS A 269 -23.96 -1.31 -15.87
CA LYS A 269 -24.11 0.08 -16.32
C LYS A 269 -23.31 1.06 -15.46
N LEU A 270 -23.40 0.93 -14.13
CA LEU A 270 -22.67 1.80 -13.20
C LEU A 270 -21.16 1.57 -13.29
N ALA A 271 -20.73 0.33 -13.54
CA ALA A 271 -19.34 -0.01 -13.80
C ALA A 271 -18.78 0.76 -15.02
N ILE A 272 -19.51 0.69 -16.14
CA ILE A 272 -19.14 1.37 -17.40
C ILE A 272 -19.15 2.89 -17.20
N VAL A 273 -20.22 3.44 -16.61
CA VAL A 273 -20.32 4.88 -16.33
C VAL A 273 -19.17 5.37 -15.46
N SER A 274 -18.83 4.64 -14.39
CA SER A 274 -17.73 5.01 -13.50
C SER A 274 -16.36 4.90 -14.19
N GLY A 275 -16.19 3.91 -15.06
CA GLY A 275 -14.96 3.74 -15.87
C GLY A 275 -14.79 4.83 -16.92
N THR A 276 -15.88 5.21 -17.62
CA THR A 276 -15.88 6.35 -18.53
C THR A 276 -15.63 7.65 -17.79
N LEU A 277 -16.27 7.85 -16.63
CA LEU A 277 -16.06 9.03 -15.80
C LEU A 277 -14.61 9.12 -15.31
N PHE A 278 -14.02 8.01 -14.88
CA PHE A 278 -12.60 7.95 -14.54
C PHE A 278 -11.71 8.36 -15.72
N ALA A 279 -11.90 7.75 -16.90
CA ALA A 279 -11.09 8.06 -18.07
C ALA A 279 -11.23 9.52 -18.51
N VAL A 280 -12.47 10.03 -18.58
CA VAL A 280 -12.75 11.43 -18.90
C VAL A 280 -12.14 12.36 -17.86
N PHE A 281 -12.31 12.06 -16.56
CA PHE A 281 -11.76 12.87 -15.48
C PHE A 281 -10.24 13.02 -15.59
N ILE A 282 -9.52 11.93 -15.82
CA ILE A 282 -8.06 11.96 -15.98
C ILE A 282 -7.64 12.69 -17.26
N VAL A 283 -8.26 12.37 -18.40
CA VAL A 283 -7.90 12.98 -19.68
C VAL A 283 -8.18 14.48 -19.67
N VAL A 284 -9.35 14.91 -19.20
CA VAL A 284 -9.72 16.32 -19.14
C VAL A 284 -8.74 17.09 -18.27
N ILE A 285 -8.40 16.60 -17.07
CA ILE A 285 -7.49 17.31 -16.17
C ILE A 285 -6.09 17.45 -16.78
N ILE A 286 -5.55 16.37 -17.34
CA ILE A 286 -4.22 16.38 -17.97
C ILE A 286 -4.20 17.32 -19.18
N VAL A 287 -5.21 17.23 -20.06
CA VAL A 287 -5.29 18.04 -21.28
C VAL A 287 -5.50 19.51 -20.94
N VAL A 288 -6.42 19.84 -20.03
CA VAL A 288 -6.67 21.24 -19.63
C VAL A 288 -5.39 21.85 -19.04
N ARG A 289 -4.68 21.12 -18.18
CA ARG A 289 -3.41 21.57 -17.61
C ARG A 289 -2.30 21.70 -18.66
N SER A 290 -2.25 20.83 -19.68
CA SER A 290 -1.22 20.88 -20.72
C SER A 290 -1.40 22.00 -21.74
N GLN A 291 -2.59 22.58 -21.85
CA GLN A 291 -2.89 23.70 -22.76
C GLN A 291 -2.54 25.07 -22.15
N LEU A 292 -2.08 25.10 -20.90
CA LEU A 292 -1.75 26.32 -20.18
C LEU A 292 -0.24 26.35 -19.92
N ASP A 293 0.44 27.38 -20.43
CA ASP A 293 1.88 27.57 -20.17
C ASP A 293 2.13 27.99 -18.70
N ASP A 294 1.20 28.75 -18.11
CA ASP A 294 1.22 29.14 -16.69
C ASP A 294 -0.14 28.82 -16.03
N PRO A 295 -0.38 27.55 -15.64
CA PRO A 295 -1.65 27.13 -15.07
C PRO A 295 -1.87 27.79 -13.69
N PRO A 296 -3.11 28.20 -13.36
CA PRO A 296 -3.42 28.68 -12.02
C PRO A 296 -2.96 27.68 -10.95
N ARG A 297 -2.28 28.15 -9.89
CA ARG A 297 -1.70 27.30 -8.84
C ARG A 297 -2.68 26.28 -8.26
N ALA A 298 -3.96 26.61 -8.17
CA ALA A 298 -5.01 25.69 -7.73
C ALA A 298 -5.22 24.51 -8.70
N LEU A 299 -5.23 24.76 -10.01
CA LEU A 299 -5.37 23.74 -11.04
C LEU A 299 -4.11 22.85 -11.09
N ASP A 300 -2.92 23.45 -11.01
CA ASP A 300 -1.67 22.68 -11.06
C ASP A 300 -1.52 21.79 -9.80
N PHE A 301 -1.83 22.34 -8.61
CA PHE A 301 -1.89 21.55 -7.38
C PHE A 301 -2.92 20.41 -7.47
N PHE A 302 -4.15 20.69 -7.91
CA PHE A 302 -5.17 19.68 -8.07
C PHE A 302 -4.75 18.58 -9.06
N THR A 303 -4.15 18.97 -10.19
CA THR A 303 -3.63 18.04 -11.21
C THR A 303 -2.55 17.15 -10.63
N ASN A 304 -1.61 17.70 -9.87
CA ASN A 304 -0.58 16.94 -9.19
C ASN A 304 -1.15 15.94 -8.17
N MET A 305 -2.20 16.32 -7.44
CA MET A 305 -2.88 15.41 -6.51
C MET A 305 -3.66 14.30 -7.23
N VAL A 306 -4.25 14.61 -8.39
CA VAL A 306 -4.90 13.61 -9.26
C VAL A 306 -3.90 12.62 -9.82
N ILE A 307 -2.75 13.10 -10.32
CA ILE A 307 -1.65 12.27 -10.80
C ILE A 307 -1.13 11.38 -9.67
N ALA A 308 -0.91 11.95 -8.48
CA ALA A 308 -0.56 11.17 -7.30
C ALA A 308 -1.62 10.09 -7.02
N GLY A 309 -2.91 10.45 -7.03
CA GLY A 309 -4.05 9.54 -6.89
C GLY A 309 -4.03 8.32 -7.81
N VAL A 310 -3.58 8.50 -9.06
CA VAL A 310 -3.49 7.44 -10.10
C VAL A 310 -2.21 6.62 -9.98
N ILE A 311 -1.15 7.14 -9.35
CA ILE A 311 0.15 6.46 -9.22
C ILE A 311 0.27 5.69 -7.90
N ILE A 312 -0.62 5.92 -6.92
CA ILE A 312 -0.60 5.18 -5.66
C ILE A 312 -0.89 3.70 -5.90
N PHE A 313 0.11 2.82 -5.76
CA PHE A 313 -0.09 1.37 -5.73
C PHE A 313 0.37 0.81 -4.39
N GLY A 314 -0.30 -0.21 -3.87
CA GLY A 314 0.20 -0.98 -2.72
C GLY A 314 0.20 -0.29 -1.35
N GLY A 315 -0.55 0.80 -1.16
CA GLY A 315 -0.76 1.42 0.15
C GLY A 315 0.01 2.71 0.41
N GLY A 316 -0.50 3.47 1.40
CA GLY A 316 0.00 4.72 2.01
C GLY A 316 1.42 5.19 1.69
N PRO A 317 2.45 4.42 2.07
CA PRO A 317 3.75 4.99 2.38
C PRO A 317 4.59 5.37 1.16
N VAL A 318 4.28 4.85 -0.03
CA VAL A 318 5.09 5.05 -1.25
C VAL A 318 4.95 6.45 -1.80
N VAL A 319 3.73 6.97 -1.81
CA VAL A 319 3.43 8.20 -2.54
C VAL A 319 3.58 9.42 -1.67
N VAL A 320 3.46 9.30 -0.34
CA VAL A 320 3.62 10.46 0.52
C VAL A 320 4.98 11.16 0.29
N PRO A 321 6.12 10.47 0.18
CA PRO A 321 7.39 11.10 -0.18
C PRO A 321 7.42 11.69 -1.59
N LEU A 322 6.71 11.07 -2.56
CA LEU A 322 6.57 11.62 -3.91
C LEU A 322 5.76 12.92 -3.93
N LEU A 323 4.84 13.12 -2.98
CA LEU A 323 4.12 14.39 -2.84
C LEU A 323 5.08 15.55 -2.56
N ARG A 324 6.29 15.28 -2.04
CA ARG A 324 7.34 16.29 -1.90
C ARG A 324 7.71 16.87 -3.27
N GLY A 325 7.95 16.01 -4.27
CA GLY A 325 8.26 16.45 -5.63
C GLY A 325 7.11 17.20 -6.30
N TYR A 326 5.88 16.93 -5.90
CA TYR A 326 4.70 17.60 -6.41
C TYR A 326 4.35 18.93 -5.72
N THR A 327 5.00 19.24 -4.60
CA THR A 327 4.66 20.42 -3.78
C THR A 327 5.87 21.25 -3.41
N VAL A 328 6.86 20.63 -2.77
CA VAL A 328 8.09 21.29 -2.31
C VAL A 328 8.98 21.68 -3.48
N ASP A 329 9.18 20.79 -4.45
CA ASP A 329 10.05 21.09 -5.60
C ASP A 329 9.41 22.15 -6.53
N ASN A 330 8.08 22.32 -6.48
CA ASN A 330 7.35 23.43 -7.12
C ASN A 330 7.40 24.74 -6.31
N GLY A 331 8.08 24.77 -5.16
CA GLY A 331 8.19 25.94 -4.29
C GLY A 331 6.90 26.31 -3.56
N TRP A 332 5.90 25.41 -3.50
CA TRP A 332 4.62 25.72 -2.87
C TRP A 332 4.60 25.48 -1.37
N VAL A 333 5.44 24.56 -0.90
CA VAL A 333 5.53 24.11 0.49
C VAL A 333 7.00 24.04 0.87
N GLU A 334 7.37 24.51 2.06
CA GLU A 334 8.75 24.41 2.52
C GLU A 334 9.12 22.96 2.88
N SER A 335 10.39 22.58 2.71
CA SER A 335 10.88 21.23 3.10
C SER A 335 10.64 20.93 4.58
N ARG A 336 10.83 21.95 5.44
CA ARG A 336 10.56 21.87 6.88
C ARG A 336 9.10 21.51 7.14
N ASP A 337 8.17 22.28 6.57
CA ASP A 337 6.74 22.12 6.81
C ASP A 337 6.22 20.79 6.27
N PHE A 338 6.73 20.38 5.11
CA PHE A 338 6.45 19.06 4.57
C PHE A 338 6.83 17.95 5.55
N LEU A 339 8.07 17.97 6.05
CA LEU A 339 8.58 16.95 6.96
C LEU A 339 7.87 16.97 8.32
N LEU A 340 7.56 18.16 8.85
CA LEU A 340 6.81 18.30 10.09
C LEU A 340 5.41 17.68 9.96
N GLY A 341 4.68 18.03 8.90
CA GLY A 341 3.37 17.44 8.65
C GLY A 341 3.46 15.93 8.42
N PHE A 342 4.52 15.47 7.75
CA PHE A 342 4.75 14.06 7.49
C PHE A 342 5.02 13.24 8.76
N ALA A 343 5.84 13.76 9.66
CA ALA A 343 6.10 13.17 10.97
C ALA A 343 4.79 13.01 11.78
N ILE A 344 4.01 14.10 11.85
CA ILE A 344 2.75 14.13 12.61
C ILE A 344 1.71 13.20 11.99
N LEU A 345 1.65 13.10 10.66
CA LEU A 345 0.74 12.22 9.92
C LEU A 345 0.77 10.77 10.40
N GLN A 346 1.95 10.26 10.76
CA GLN A 346 2.13 8.87 11.18
C GLN A 346 1.44 8.55 12.52
N ALA A 347 1.11 9.59 13.29
CA ALA A 347 0.33 9.52 14.52
C ALA A 347 -1.13 9.96 14.36
N PHE A 348 -1.55 10.39 13.16
CA PHE A 348 -2.92 10.79 12.89
C PHE A 348 -3.84 9.59 12.61
N PRO A 349 -5.12 9.65 13.03
CA PRO A 349 -6.08 8.61 12.73
C PRO A 349 -6.63 8.72 11.31
N GLY A 350 -7.07 7.58 10.78
CA GLY A 350 -7.67 7.49 9.46
C GLY A 350 -6.63 7.39 8.35
N PRO A 351 -7.01 7.67 7.09
CA PRO A 351 -6.12 7.43 5.96
C PRO A 351 -4.97 8.46 5.90
N ASN A 352 -3.72 7.97 5.90
CA ASN A 352 -2.51 8.80 5.79
C ASN A 352 -2.49 9.68 4.53
N PHE A 353 -3.28 9.39 3.50
CA PHE A 353 -3.41 10.26 2.33
C PHE A 353 -4.16 11.56 2.60
N ASN A 354 -4.78 11.72 3.77
CA ASN A 354 -5.26 13.01 4.26
C ASN A 354 -4.11 14.04 4.38
N PHE A 355 -2.85 13.61 4.29
CA PHE A 355 -1.72 14.52 4.11
C PHE A 355 -1.84 15.44 2.89
N ALA A 356 -2.52 15.02 1.82
CA ALA A 356 -2.79 15.91 0.68
C ALA A 356 -3.65 17.13 1.08
N VAL A 357 -4.48 17.00 2.12
CA VAL A 357 -5.29 18.10 2.66
C VAL A 357 -4.39 19.13 3.34
N TYR A 358 -3.44 18.66 4.16
CA TYR A 358 -2.41 19.50 4.77
C TYR A 358 -1.57 20.22 3.72
N LEU A 359 -1.08 19.48 2.72
CA LEU A 359 -0.31 20.07 1.62
C LEU A 359 -1.14 21.05 0.80
N GLY A 360 -2.43 20.80 0.62
CA GLY A 360 -3.33 21.70 -0.08
C GLY A 360 -3.55 23.00 0.67
N VAL A 361 -3.69 22.91 2.00
CA VAL A 361 -3.64 24.10 2.86
C VAL A 361 -2.34 24.83 2.57
N LEU A 362 -1.15 24.27 2.79
CA LEU A 362 0.10 25.02 2.58
C LEU A 362 0.30 25.53 1.14
N SER A 363 -0.17 24.76 0.15
CA SER A 363 0.02 25.08 -1.27
C SER A 363 -0.87 26.22 -1.76
N LEU A 364 -1.99 26.56 -1.12
CA LEU A 364 -2.86 27.67 -1.54
C LEU A 364 -3.00 28.69 -0.39
N PRO A 365 -1.98 29.54 -0.12
CA PRO A 365 -1.99 30.50 0.99
C PRO A 365 -3.22 31.40 0.99
N SER A 366 -3.63 31.89 -0.19
CA SER A 366 -4.77 32.79 -0.38
C SER A 366 -6.13 32.16 -0.08
N ASN A 367 -6.27 30.84 -0.25
CA ASN A 367 -7.52 30.13 0.03
C ASN A 367 -7.22 28.71 0.56
N PRO A 368 -6.85 28.59 1.86
CA PRO A 368 -6.53 27.31 2.50
C PRO A 368 -7.64 26.27 2.39
N ALA A 369 -8.90 26.71 2.52
CA ALA A 369 -10.05 25.82 2.49
C ALA A 369 -10.21 25.18 1.10
N LEU A 370 -10.05 25.96 0.02
CA LEU A 370 -10.05 25.44 -1.33
C LEU A 370 -8.89 24.45 -1.53
N GLY A 371 -7.69 24.81 -1.08
CA GLY A 371 -6.53 23.92 -1.15
C GLY A 371 -6.75 22.58 -0.46
N ALA A 372 -7.31 22.59 0.76
CA ALA A 372 -7.69 21.40 1.51
C ALA A 372 -8.65 20.50 0.72
N VAL A 373 -9.71 21.09 0.15
CA VAL A 373 -10.72 20.36 -0.63
C VAL A 373 -10.13 19.79 -1.92
N LEU A 374 -9.33 20.57 -2.66
CA LEU A 374 -8.66 20.12 -3.87
C LEU A 374 -7.69 18.98 -3.58
N GLY A 375 -6.93 19.07 -2.48
CA GLY A 375 -6.02 18.01 -2.05
C GLY A 375 -6.74 16.72 -1.74
N TRP A 376 -7.85 16.81 -0.99
CA TRP A 376 -8.69 15.68 -0.64
C TRP A 376 -9.33 15.01 -1.87
N LEU A 377 -9.98 15.81 -2.73
CA LEU A 377 -10.62 15.29 -3.94
C LEU A 377 -9.60 14.72 -4.91
N GLY A 378 -8.49 15.42 -5.16
CA GLY A 378 -7.48 15.02 -6.12
C GLY A 378 -6.90 13.64 -5.79
N ILE A 379 -6.55 13.40 -4.53
CA ILE A 379 -5.86 12.16 -4.16
C ILE A 379 -6.79 10.94 -4.04
N PHE A 380 -8.07 11.13 -3.66
CA PHE A 380 -8.99 10.01 -3.42
C PHE A 380 -9.92 9.71 -4.59
N SER A 381 -10.34 10.71 -5.37
CA SER A 381 -11.34 10.54 -6.44
C SER A 381 -10.92 9.52 -7.51
N PRO A 382 -9.68 9.51 -8.05
CA PRO A 382 -9.27 8.55 -9.07
C PRO A 382 -9.44 7.10 -8.61
N GLY A 383 -8.95 6.79 -7.41
CA GLY A 383 -9.00 5.44 -6.85
C GLY A 383 -10.43 4.98 -6.54
N ILE A 384 -11.29 5.87 -6.05
CA ILE A 384 -12.70 5.54 -5.76
C ILE A 384 -13.48 5.29 -7.06
N LEU A 385 -13.32 6.15 -8.07
CA LEU A 385 -13.95 5.98 -9.38
C LEU A 385 -13.51 4.68 -10.06
N LEU A 386 -12.21 4.38 -10.01
CA LEU A 386 -11.67 3.17 -10.58
C LEU A 386 -12.13 1.91 -9.81
N LYS A 387 -12.21 1.98 -8.48
CA LYS A 387 -12.77 0.89 -7.67
C LYS A 387 -14.23 0.62 -8.04
N LEU A 388 -15.04 1.66 -8.22
CA LEU A 388 -16.43 1.53 -8.68
C LEU A 388 -16.54 0.90 -10.07
N ALA A 389 -15.61 1.23 -10.97
CA ALA A 389 -15.57 0.69 -12.33
C ALA A 389 -15.19 -0.80 -12.37
N LEU A 390 -14.22 -1.21 -11.54
CA LEU A 390 -13.59 -2.54 -11.67
C LEU A 390 -14.10 -3.58 -10.69
N LEU A 391 -14.62 -3.18 -9.52
CA LEU A 391 -15.22 -4.11 -8.56
C LEU A 391 -16.30 -5.04 -9.17
N PRO A 392 -17.21 -4.58 -10.07
CA PRO A 392 -18.22 -5.44 -10.69
C PRO A 392 -17.62 -6.46 -11.66
N LEU A 393 -16.44 -6.15 -12.21
CA LEU A 393 -15.73 -6.99 -13.18
C LEU A 393 -14.76 -7.96 -12.51
N TYR A 394 -14.52 -7.79 -11.20
CA TYR A 394 -13.48 -8.52 -10.48
C TYR A 394 -13.64 -10.04 -10.55
N HIS A 395 -14.86 -10.56 -10.32
CA HIS A 395 -15.14 -11.99 -10.39
C HIS A 395 -14.92 -12.60 -11.79
N THR A 396 -15.05 -11.80 -12.85
CA THR A 396 -14.83 -12.24 -14.23
C THR A 396 -13.34 -12.20 -14.56
N TRP A 397 -12.65 -11.10 -14.27
CA TRP A 397 -11.28 -10.91 -14.72
C TRP A 397 -10.26 -11.69 -13.87
N ARG A 398 -10.50 -11.90 -12.57
CA ARG A 398 -9.62 -12.72 -11.71
C ARG A 398 -9.46 -14.18 -12.17
N LYS A 399 -10.43 -14.69 -12.94
CA LYS A 399 -10.38 -16.05 -13.51
C LYS A 399 -9.42 -16.14 -14.70
N HIS A 400 -9.08 -15.01 -15.31
CA HIS A 400 -8.20 -14.95 -16.46
C HIS A 400 -6.74 -14.90 -16.00
N ALA A 401 -5.96 -15.89 -16.43
CA ALA A 401 -4.55 -15.99 -16.09
C ALA A 401 -3.73 -14.72 -16.42
N VAL A 402 -4.08 -14.04 -17.51
CA VAL A 402 -3.43 -12.78 -17.92
C VAL A 402 -3.60 -11.69 -16.85
N ALA A 403 -4.80 -11.54 -16.29
CA ALA A 403 -5.09 -10.53 -15.28
C ALA A 403 -4.25 -10.74 -14.02
N VAL A 404 -4.26 -11.99 -13.53
CA VAL A 404 -3.51 -12.39 -12.34
C VAL A 404 -2.01 -12.17 -12.54
N SER A 405 -1.51 -12.53 -13.73
CA SER A 405 -0.12 -12.34 -14.11
C SER A 405 0.30 -10.86 -14.12
N VAL A 406 -0.49 -10.00 -14.77
CA VAL A 406 -0.20 -8.56 -14.87
C VAL A 406 -0.25 -7.91 -13.49
N LEU A 407 -1.31 -8.16 -12.70
CA LEU A 407 -1.47 -7.58 -11.37
C LEU A 407 -0.33 -7.96 -10.41
N ARG A 408 0.15 -9.20 -10.51
CA ARG A 408 1.32 -9.66 -9.74
C ARG A 408 2.57 -8.84 -10.05
N GLY A 409 2.82 -8.53 -11.32
CA GLY A 409 3.96 -7.71 -11.75
C GLY A 409 3.83 -6.24 -11.37
N LEU A 410 2.63 -5.66 -11.55
CA LEU A 410 2.32 -4.28 -11.13
C LEU A 410 2.59 -4.09 -9.64
N ASN A 411 2.07 -5.01 -8.80
CA ASN A 411 2.25 -4.96 -7.35
C ASN A 411 3.72 -5.11 -6.95
N ALA A 412 4.46 -6.03 -7.55
CA ALA A 412 5.88 -6.24 -7.24
C ALA A 412 6.72 -4.99 -7.58
N ALA A 413 6.52 -4.40 -8.76
CA ALA A 413 7.21 -3.17 -9.15
C ALA A 413 6.86 -2.00 -8.22
N ALA A 414 5.58 -1.84 -7.87
CA ALA A 414 5.13 -0.82 -6.93
C ALA A 414 5.77 -0.99 -5.54
N VAL A 415 5.93 -2.22 -5.06
CA VAL A 415 6.60 -2.49 -3.78
C VAL A 415 8.07 -2.09 -3.80
N GLY A 416 8.80 -2.32 -4.90
CA GLY A 416 10.16 -1.82 -5.03
C GLY A 416 10.25 -0.29 -4.96
N LEU A 417 9.26 0.42 -5.50
CA LEU A 417 9.17 1.89 -5.37
C LEU A 417 8.93 2.34 -3.92
N VAL A 418 8.35 1.51 -3.05
CA VAL A 418 8.29 1.80 -1.60
C VAL A 418 9.70 1.93 -1.04
N TYR A 419 10.62 1.04 -1.43
CA TYR A 419 12.02 1.08 -0.97
C TYR A 419 12.74 2.30 -1.50
N THR A 420 12.46 2.74 -2.74
CA THR A 420 12.92 4.03 -3.24
C THR A 420 12.47 5.18 -2.35
N ALA A 421 11.20 5.20 -1.95
CA ALA A 421 10.66 6.23 -1.06
C ALA A 421 11.30 6.21 0.33
N VAL A 422 11.58 5.03 0.89
CA VAL A 422 12.35 4.88 2.16
C VAL A 422 13.72 5.53 2.02
N TRP A 423 14.44 5.24 0.94
CA TRP A 423 15.76 5.81 0.68
C TRP A 423 15.71 7.33 0.54
N GLN A 424 14.77 7.85 -0.25
CA GLN A 424 14.59 9.28 -0.45
C GLN A 424 14.33 10.01 0.87
N LEU A 425 13.44 9.48 1.71
CA LEU A 425 13.19 10.06 3.03
C LEU A 425 14.39 9.96 3.96
N PHE A 426 15.17 8.88 3.86
CA PHE A 426 16.41 8.74 4.62
C PHE A 426 17.40 9.85 4.25
N LEU A 427 17.42 10.29 2.98
CA LEU A 427 18.28 11.38 2.50
C LEU A 427 17.80 12.79 2.84
N VAL A 428 16.56 12.97 3.29
CA VAL A 428 16.01 14.31 3.63
C VAL A 428 15.49 14.42 5.06
N GLY A 429 15.54 13.35 5.85
CA GLY A 429 14.91 13.31 7.17
C GLY A 429 15.60 14.14 8.25
N TYR A 430 16.86 14.55 8.08
CA TYR A 430 17.60 15.33 9.06
C TYR A 430 17.31 16.82 8.91
N ILE A 431 16.87 17.49 9.97
CA ILE A 431 16.54 18.92 9.95
C ILE A 431 17.58 19.71 10.75
N TYR A 432 18.21 20.71 10.12
CA TYR A 432 19.28 21.52 10.71
C TYR A 432 19.20 22.99 10.26
N THR A 433 19.87 23.89 10.97
CA THR A 433 20.04 25.30 10.57
C THR A 433 21.40 25.48 9.90
N SER A 434 21.42 26.21 8.77
CA SER A 434 22.66 26.59 8.09
C SER A 434 23.34 27.73 8.84
N SER A 435 24.65 27.60 9.08
CA SER A 435 25.46 28.60 9.78
C SER A 435 26.17 29.60 8.85
N ASN A 436 25.70 29.77 7.61
CA ASN A 436 26.41 30.57 6.61
C ASN A 436 26.40 32.08 6.96
N PRO A 437 27.54 32.75 7.18
CA PRO A 437 27.61 34.13 7.71
C PRO A 437 27.15 35.23 6.73
N SER A 438 27.01 34.92 5.45
CA SER A 438 26.70 35.88 4.37
C SER A 438 25.21 35.97 4.01
N ALA A 439 24.35 35.14 4.61
CA ALA A 439 22.91 35.24 4.42
C ALA A 439 22.31 36.24 5.43
N THR A 440 22.35 37.54 5.10
CA THR A 440 21.75 38.63 5.91
C THR A 440 20.21 38.62 5.96
N SER A 441 19.57 37.53 5.52
CA SER A 441 18.15 37.25 5.74
C SER A 441 17.88 35.77 5.49
N SER A 442 17.14 35.11 6.39
CA SER A 442 16.75 33.69 6.42
C SER A 442 17.84 32.66 6.77
N SER A 443 18.04 32.43 8.07
CA SER A 443 18.58 31.16 8.59
C SER A 443 17.50 30.08 8.49
N ALA A 444 17.07 29.75 7.27
CA ALA A 444 16.00 28.79 7.03
C ALA A 444 16.41 27.39 7.49
N SER A 445 15.46 26.64 8.06
CA SER A 445 15.68 25.23 8.41
C SER A 445 15.87 24.42 7.13
N MET A 446 17.01 23.74 7.01
CA MET A 446 17.36 22.89 5.88
C MET A 446 17.09 21.42 6.19
N SER A 447 16.90 20.63 5.13
CA SER A 447 16.81 19.17 5.21
C SER A 447 18.07 18.51 4.66
N GLY A 448 18.46 17.37 5.21
CA GLY A 448 19.58 16.58 4.73
C GLY A 448 19.52 15.11 5.14
N PRO A 449 20.58 14.34 4.88
CA PRO A 449 20.58 12.91 5.11
C PRO A 449 20.59 12.55 6.59
N LEU A 450 19.80 11.57 7.00
CA LEU A 450 19.87 10.96 8.33
C LEU A 450 21.23 10.29 8.56
N THR A 451 22.00 9.96 7.51
CA THR A 451 23.40 9.49 7.62
C THR A 451 24.35 10.55 8.20
N SER A 452 23.93 11.81 8.28
CA SER A 452 24.70 12.91 8.84
C SER A 452 25.14 12.67 10.29
N ASP A 453 24.40 11.84 11.03
CA ASP A 453 24.76 11.31 12.34
C ASP A 453 24.24 9.86 12.44
N PRO A 454 25.10 8.86 12.74
CA PRO A 454 24.69 7.47 12.87
C PRO A 454 23.53 7.23 13.84
N PHE A 455 23.35 8.10 14.85
CA PHE A 455 22.26 8.03 15.81
C PHE A 455 20.88 7.97 15.14
N TRP A 456 20.67 8.71 14.05
CA TRP A 456 19.37 8.70 13.37
C TRP A 456 19.08 7.38 12.66
N GLY A 457 20.11 6.70 12.17
CA GLY A 457 19.99 5.33 11.68
C GLY A 457 19.60 4.35 12.79
N VAL A 458 20.12 4.55 14.01
CA VAL A 458 19.71 3.78 15.20
C VAL A 458 18.24 4.03 15.54
N VAL A 459 17.78 5.28 15.52
CA VAL A 459 16.36 5.61 15.77
C VAL A 459 15.45 4.96 14.73
N ALA A 460 15.81 5.04 13.44
CA ALA A 460 15.02 4.44 12.36
C ALA A 460 14.95 2.91 12.47
N SER A 461 16.09 2.25 12.74
CA SER A 461 16.13 0.80 12.91
C SER A 461 15.42 0.34 14.19
N ALA A 462 15.56 1.08 15.30
CA ALA A 462 14.82 0.82 16.54
C ALA A 462 13.31 0.94 16.33
N ALA A 463 12.85 1.94 15.57
CA ALA A 463 11.44 2.11 15.23
C ALA A 463 10.88 0.91 14.43
N PHE A 464 11.64 0.46 13.42
CA PHE A 464 11.31 -0.75 12.65
C PHE A 464 11.19 -1.97 13.58
N VAL A 465 12.20 -2.21 14.41
CA VAL A 465 12.28 -3.40 15.28
C VAL A 465 11.18 -3.40 16.33
N ALA A 466 10.97 -2.26 16.99
CA ALA A 466 9.94 -2.07 18.01
C ALA A 466 8.54 -2.36 17.45
N SER A 467 8.25 -1.88 16.24
CA SER A 467 6.94 -2.10 15.62
C SER A 467 6.78 -3.53 15.10
N GLN A 468 7.80 -4.13 14.50
CA GLN A 468 7.69 -5.45 13.87
C GLN A 468 7.67 -6.60 14.89
N TRP A 469 8.57 -6.59 15.87
CA TRP A 469 8.74 -7.72 16.79
C TRP A 469 8.13 -7.48 18.16
N PHE A 470 8.20 -6.24 18.66
CA PHE A 470 7.58 -5.88 19.94
C PHE A 470 6.13 -5.41 19.80
N LYS A 471 5.61 -5.33 18.57
CA LYS A 471 4.23 -4.90 18.25
C LYS A 471 3.90 -3.54 18.86
N ALA A 472 4.90 -2.65 18.98
CA ALA A 472 4.71 -1.31 19.48
C ALA A 472 3.72 -0.56 18.58
N PRO A 473 2.71 0.15 19.15
CA PRO A 473 1.82 0.98 18.34
C PRO A 473 2.60 2.07 17.60
N PRO A 474 2.30 2.36 16.33
CA PRO A 474 3.05 3.36 15.56
C PRO A 474 3.15 4.73 16.22
N ALA A 475 2.08 5.21 16.88
CA ALA A 475 2.11 6.47 17.63
C ALA A 475 3.15 6.45 18.77
N VAL A 476 3.28 5.33 19.48
CA VAL A 476 4.30 5.15 20.54
C VAL A 476 5.70 5.10 19.93
N THR A 477 5.87 4.43 18.79
CA THR A 477 7.14 4.39 18.07
C THR A 477 7.58 5.77 17.58
N ILE A 478 6.66 6.55 17.04
CA ILE A 478 6.91 7.94 16.62
C ILE A 478 7.26 8.81 17.84
N ALA A 479 6.51 8.73 18.93
CA ALA A 479 6.82 9.44 20.16
C ALA A 479 8.20 9.03 20.74
N GLY A 480 8.56 7.76 20.67
CA GLY A 480 9.88 7.26 21.03
C GLY A 480 11.00 7.89 20.20
N GLY A 481 10.78 8.08 18.89
CA GLY A 481 11.70 8.83 18.02
C GLY A 481 11.85 10.29 18.44
N ALA A 482 10.75 10.98 18.76
CA ALA A 482 10.76 12.36 19.26
C ALA A 482 11.58 12.49 20.56
N LEU A 483 11.35 11.59 21.51
CA LEU A 483 12.08 11.53 22.78
C LEU A 483 13.57 11.25 22.54
N ALA A 484 13.91 10.33 21.64
CA ALA A 484 15.29 10.06 21.26
C ALA A 484 15.98 11.29 20.65
N GLY A 485 15.26 12.06 19.82
CA GLY A 485 15.76 13.33 19.28
C GLY A 485 16.02 14.38 20.34
N MET A 486 15.11 14.55 21.30
CA MET A 486 15.33 15.45 22.44
C MET A 486 16.47 14.99 23.35
N ALA A 487 16.61 13.69 23.59
CA ALA A 487 17.71 13.13 24.37
C ALA A 487 19.06 13.36 23.67
N TRP A 488 19.12 13.17 22.35
CA TRP A 488 20.29 13.48 21.55
C TRP A 488 20.64 14.97 21.61
N PHE A 489 19.65 15.86 21.55
CA PHE A 489 19.88 17.30 21.74
C PHE A 489 20.44 17.62 23.13
N GLY A 490 19.95 16.95 24.18
CA GLY A 490 20.49 17.09 25.53
C GLY A 490 21.97 16.72 25.67
N VAL A 491 22.48 15.86 24.78
CA VAL A 491 23.89 15.45 24.77
C VAL A 491 24.75 16.35 23.88
N VAL A 492 24.26 16.70 22.67
CA VAL A 492 25.08 17.38 21.65
C VAL A 492 24.91 18.91 21.70
N GLY A 493 23.81 19.42 22.26
CA GLY A 493 23.51 20.85 22.33
C GLY A 493 23.28 21.51 20.97
N GLU A 494 23.31 22.85 20.94
CA GLU A 494 23.02 23.65 19.73
C GLU A 494 24.00 23.42 18.58
N ALA A 495 25.24 23.02 18.89
CA ALA A 495 26.25 22.66 17.90
C ALA A 495 25.82 21.46 17.03
N GLY A 496 24.98 20.57 17.56
CA GLY A 496 24.51 19.40 16.83
C GLY A 496 23.53 19.74 15.70
N VAL A 497 22.71 20.78 15.86
CA VAL A 497 21.70 21.18 14.86
C VAL A 497 22.15 22.33 13.98
N THR A 498 23.33 22.89 14.25
CA THR A 498 23.91 24.00 13.49
C THR A 498 25.06 23.47 12.64
N ARG A 499 24.91 23.41 11.31
CA ARG A 499 25.96 22.91 10.41
C ARG A 499 26.33 23.92 9.33
N GLN A 500 27.62 24.01 9.02
CA GLN A 500 28.08 24.52 7.74
C GLN A 500 27.82 23.42 6.70
N GLN A 501 27.18 23.74 5.58
CA GLN A 501 27.07 22.80 4.47
C GLN A 501 28.49 22.40 4.03
N LEU A 502 28.93 21.21 4.44
CA LEU A 502 30.03 20.51 3.81
C LEU A 502 29.37 19.41 2.98
N TRP A 503 29.33 19.66 1.66
CA TRP A 503 28.92 18.79 0.56
C TRP A 503 27.43 18.79 0.19
#